data_AF-A0A182SDP3-F1
#
_entry.id   AF-A0A182SDP3-F1
#
_cell.length_a   1.000
_cell.length_b   1.000
_cell.length_c   1.000
_cell.angle_alpha   90.00
_cell.angle_beta   90.00
_cell.angle_gamma   90.00
#
_symmetry.space_group_name_H-M   'P 1'
#
loop_
_entity.id
_entity.type
_entity.pdbx_description
1 polymer ?
#
loop_
_entity_poly.entity_id
_entity_poly.type
_entity_poly.pdbx_seq_one_letter_code
_entity_poly.pdbx_strand_id
1 'polypeptide(L)'
;MKLNVSNGGSCLSSVWLMLVLLAAGTHRTAFARSVKGGFQVDSEDGRLSVPELVSKYGYNVEEHTLKTDDGYRLTVHRVQSPGRTNGTVVLLMHGLLCSSADWLMIGPGNALGYLLADQGYDVWLGNARGNRYSRHHDTINPDNNSFWKFSWHEIGSYDIPATIDYILDHTGHRRLQYVGHSQGTTGFFVMASTRPEYNDKIIQMNALAPAVFMGNMKSPLLRFMTKFLKTLDILLAMFGVGEFMPNQPILHEIAKHICPPNSTVNMCAHLLFLLAGYNPSQMDPAILPVLFGHTPAGSATKQLVHYAQEVLSNRFEMYDYGKVKNV
;
A
#
# COMPACT_ATOMS: atom_id res chain seq x y z
N MET A 1 -14.05 -18.00 -35.66
CA MET A 1 -12.93 -18.07 -34.70
C MET A 1 -12.65 -16.66 -34.23
N LYS A 2 -13.29 -16.22 -33.13
CA LYS A 2 -13.09 -14.87 -32.56
C LYS A 2 -11.85 -14.94 -31.67
N LEU A 3 -10.78 -14.28 -32.07
CA LEU A 3 -9.59 -14.07 -31.24
C LEU A 3 -9.97 -13.13 -30.09
N ASN A 4 -9.99 -13.68 -28.88
CA ASN A 4 -10.05 -12.94 -27.64
C ASN A 4 -8.72 -12.18 -27.50
N VAL A 5 -8.74 -10.87 -27.70
CA VAL A 5 -7.63 -9.99 -27.32
C VAL A 5 -7.73 -9.81 -25.81
N SER A 6 -6.99 -10.63 -25.07
CA SER A 6 -6.79 -10.45 -23.63
C SER A 6 -5.99 -9.17 -23.36
N ASN A 7 -6.32 -8.50 -22.25
CA ASN A 7 -5.76 -7.25 -21.75
C ASN A 7 -4.22 -7.28 -21.53
N GLY A 8 -3.44 -7.28 -22.61
CA GLY A 8 -1.99 -7.06 -22.57
C GLY A 8 -1.57 -5.59 -22.39
N GLY A 9 -2.52 -4.65 -22.41
CA GLY A 9 -2.26 -3.21 -22.38
C GLY A 9 -1.82 -2.67 -21.01
N SER A 10 -2.35 -3.19 -19.90
CA SER A 10 -2.00 -2.70 -18.55
C SER A 10 -0.59 -3.10 -18.13
N CYS A 11 -0.16 -4.32 -18.48
CA CYS A 11 1.20 -4.81 -18.23
C CYS A 11 2.26 -3.98 -18.99
N LEU A 12 2.05 -3.76 -20.29
CA LEU A 12 2.97 -2.96 -21.12
C LEU A 12 3.04 -1.50 -20.64
N SER A 13 1.92 -0.90 -20.22
CA SER A 13 1.88 0.47 -19.71
C SER A 13 2.58 0.64 -18.36
N SER A 14 2.47 -0.34 -17.46
CA SER A 14 3.10 -0.32 -16.14
C SER A 14 4.62 -0.52 -16.24
N VAL A 15 5.04 -1.43 -17.11
CA VAL A 15 6.46 -1.66 -17.42
C VAL A 15 7.05 -0.45 -18.15
N TRP A 16 6.32 0.18 -19.08
CA TRP A 16 6.76 1.41 -19.74
C TRP A 16 6.90 2.59 -18.77
N LEU A 17 5.95 2.77 -17.84
CA LEU A 17 6.05 3.85 -16.85
C LEU A 17 7.24 3.62 -15.91
N MET A 18 7.49 2.37 -15.49
CA MET A 18 8.71 2.01 -14.76
C MET A 18 9.96 2.32 -15.60
N LEU A 19 10.01 1.93 -16.88
CA LEU A 19 11.15 2.21 -17.77
C LEU A 19 11.39 3.72 -17.99
N VAL A 20 10.32 4.53 -18.08
CA VAL A 20 10.41 6.00 -18.18
C VAL A 20 10.92 6.61 -16.87
N LEU A 21 10.47 6.12 -15.72
CA LEU A 21 10.99 6.53 -14.41
C LEU A 21 12.46 6.11 -14.22
N LEU A 22 12.85 4.95 -14.73
CA LEU A 22 14.23 4.45 -14.74
C LEU A 22 15.14 5.31 -15.62
N ALA A 23 14.64 5.86 -16.74
CA ALA A 23 15.40 6.74 -17.62
C ALA A 23 15.62 8.15 -17.05
N ALA A 24 14.76 8.62 -16.15
CA ALA A 24 14.85 9.96 -15.55
C ALA A 24 15.86 10.07 -14.38
N GLY A 25 16.41 8.95 -13.92
CA GLY A 25 17.26 8.87 -12.72
C GLY A 25 18.76 8.72 -13.00
N THR A 26 19.41 9.66 -13.72
CA THR A 26 20.88 9.65 -13.88
C THR A 26 21.56 10.46 -12.78
N HIS A 27 21.56 9.95 -11.55
CA HIS A 27 22.48 10.43 -10.50
C HIS A 27 23.34 9.25 -10.02
N ARG A 28 24.66 9.35 -10.23
CA ARG A 28 25.65 8.38 -9.74
C ARG A 28 25.82 8.58 -8.24
N THR A 29 25.46 7.59 -7.42
CA THR A 29 25.82 7.61 -5.99
C THR A 29 26.20 6.21 -5.52
N ALA A 30 27.32 6.11 -4.81
CA ALA A 30 27.84 4.86 -4.26
C ALA A 30 27.12 4.48 -2.95
N PHE A 31 26.69 3.22 -2.83
CA PHE A 31 26.24 2.66 -1.56
C PHE A 31 27.42 2.38 -0.63
N ALA A 32 27.35 2.84 0.62
CA ALA A 32 28.27 2.40 1.66
C ALA A 32 27.91 0.96 2.06
N ARG A 33 28.92 0.09 2.17
CA ARG A 33 28.74 -1.31 2.59
C ARG A 33 28.30 -1.32 4.06
N SER A 34 27.04 -1.64 4.32
CA SER A 34 26.54 -1.78 5.70
C SER A 34 27.19 -2.99 6.39
N VAL A 35 27.53 -2.79 7.66
CA VAL A 35 28.27 -3.71 8.53
C VAL A 35 27.29 -4.72 9.13
N LYS A 36 27.57 -6.02 8.93
CA LYS A 36 27.05 -7.21 9.65
C LYS A 36 25.81 -6.97 10.56
N GLY A 37 24.64 -7.18 9.96
CA GLY A 37 23.34 -7.28 10.66
C GLY A 37 22.20 -7.38 9.64
N GLY A 38 22.33 -8.25 8.63
CA GLY A 38 21.34 -8.35 7.57
C GLY A 38 20.02 -8.93 8.08
N PHE A 39 18.90 -8.39 7.59
CA PHE A 39 17.58 -8.96 7.80
C PHE A 39 17.62 -10.48 7.50
N GLN A 40 17.01 -11.29 8.37
CA GLN A 40 16.97 -12.75 8.20
C GLN A 40 15.88 -13.14 7.19
N VAL A 41 16.04 -12.66 5.95
CA VAL A 41 15.09 -12.82 4.86
C VAL A 41 15.77 -13.42 3.64
N ASP A 42 15.01 -14.22 2.89
CA ASP A 42 15.47 -14.81 1.65
C ASP A 42 14.91 -14.01 0.48
N SER A 43 15.66 -13.90 -0.63
CA SER A 43 15.12 -13.23 -1.82
C SER A 43 13.82 -13.88 -2.32
N GLU A 44 13.63 -15.19 -2.08
CA GLU A 44 12.42 -15.93 -2.44
C GLU A 44 11.16 -15.42 -1.72
N ASP A 45 11.30 -14.69 -0.62
CA ASP A 45 10.18 -14.10 0.13
C ASP A 45 9.39 -13.09 -0.67
N GLY A 46 9.99 -12.52 -1.73
CA GLY A 46 9.28 -11.68 -2.69
C GLY A 46 8.25 -12.43 -3.54
N ARG A 47 8.29 -13.77 -3.60
CA ARG A 47 7.28 -14.58 -4.33
C ARG A 47 6.10 -15.01 -3.46
N LEU A 48 6.33 -15.12 -2.15
CA LEU A 48 5.34 -15.63 -1.22
C LEU A 48 4.17 -14.66 -1.06
N SER A 49 2.98 -15.18 -0.82
CA SER A 49 1.87 -14.43 -0.26
C SER A 49 2.12 -14.11 1.22
N VAL A 50 1.34 -13.21 1.81
CA VAL A 50 1.45 -12.92 3.25
C VAL A 50 1.22 -14.17 4.11
N PRO A 51 0.18 -15.00 3.88
CA PRO A 51 0.01 -16.23 4.65
C PRO A 51 1.19 -17.20 4.54
N GLU A 52 1.74 -17.37 3.34
CA GLU A 52 2.93 -18.22 3.12
C GLU A 52 4.16 -17.64 3.82
N LEU A 53 4.37 -16.33 3.77
CA LEU A 53 5.49 -15.63 4.42
C LEU A 53 5.41 -15.80 5.94
N VAL A 54 4.24 -15.55 6.54
CA VAL A 54 4.02 -15.68 7.99
C VAL A 54 4.21 -17.13 8.44
N SER A 55 3.65 -18.08 7.68
CA SER A 55 3.80 -19.52 7.97
C SER A 55 5.24 -20.00 7.86
N LYS A 56 5.99 -19.54 6.83
CA LYS A 56 7.41 -19.85 6.64
C LYS A 56 8.22 -19.51 7.89
N TYR A 57 7.92 -18.39 8.53
CA TYR A 57 8.63 -17.91 9.71
C TYR A 57 8.11 -18.49 11.04
N GLY A 58 7.17 -19.44 11.00
CA GLY A 58 6.70 -20.16 12.19
C GLY A 58 5.67 -19.40 13.02
N TYR A 59 5.04 -18.37 12.47
CA TYR A 59 3.92 -17.65 13.11
C TYR A 59 2.58 -18.24 12.64
N ASN A 60 1.56 -18.10 13.48
CA ASN A 60 0.20 -18.45 13.09
C ASN A 60 -0.40 -17.32 12.25
N VAL A 61 -1.11 -17.68 11.18
CA VAL A 61 -1.79 -16.73 10.31
C VAL A 61 -3.23 -17.14 10.08
N GLU A 62 -4.13 -16.16 10.13
CA GLU A 62 -5.53 -16.31 9.73
C GLU A 62 -5.85 -15.29 8.63
N GLU A 63 -6.67 -15.72 7.66
CA GLU A 63 -7.21 -14.87 6.60
C GLU A 63 -8.70 -14.64 6.86
N HIS A 64 -9.10 -13.37 6.89
CA HIS A 64 -10.48 -12.98 7.11
C HIS A 64 -10.96 -12.12 5.96
N THR A 65 -12.07 -12.50 5.33
CA THR A 65 -12.73 -11.67 4.32
C THR A 65 -13.94 -10.99 4.92
N LEU A 66 -13.95 -9.66 4.86
CA LEU A 66 -15.06 -8.82 5.31
C LEU A 66 -15.67 -8.04 4.14
N LYS A 67 -16.90 -7.57 4.34
CA LYS A 67 -17.64 -6.78 3.36
C LYS A 67 -17.81 -5.35 3.85
N THR A 68 -17.56 -4.40 2.97
CA THR A 68 -17.84 -2.97 3.17
C THR A 68 -19.28 -2.63 2.79
N ASP A 69 -19.79 -1.52 3.32
CA ASP A 69 -21.17 -1.06 3.05
C ASP A 69 -21.45 -0.87 1.56
N ASP A 70 -20.44 -0.46 0.79
CA ASP A 70 -20.55 -0.23 -0.65
C ASP A 70 -20.19 -1.45 -1.51
N GLY A 71 -19.92 -2.62 -0.90
CA GLY A 71 -19.88 -3.91 -1.59
C GLY A 71 -18.49 -4.46 -1.95
N TYR A 72 -17.41 -3.76 -1.61
CA TYR A 72 -16.05 -4.31 -1.71
C TYR A 72 -15.84 -5.42 -0.66
N ARG A 73 -15.08 -6.45 -1.05
CA ARG A 73 -14.58 -7.48 -0.13
C ARG A 73 -13.11 -7.25 0.17
N LEU A 74 -12.79 -7.10 1.45
CA LEU A 74 -11.44 -6.85 1.92
C LEU A 74 -10.91 -8.10 2.62
N THR A 75 -9.67 -8.47 2.31
CA THR A 75 -8.97 -9.55 3.01
C THR A 75 -8.02 -8.95 4.02
N VAL A 76 -8.23 -9.25 5.30
CA VAL A 76 -7.33 -8.84 6.39
C VAL A 76 -6.60 -10.06 6.93
N HIS A 77 -5.32 -9.89 7.24
CA HIS A 77 -4.49 -10.95 7.80
C HIS A 77 -4.34 -10.76 9.30
N ARG A 78 -4.50 -11.82 10.08
CA ARG A 78 -4.20 -11.83 11.50
C ARG A 78 -2.92 -12.62 11.73
N VAL A 79 -1.99 -12.07 12.49
CA VAL A 79 -0.68 -12.69 12.77
C VAL A 79 -0.50 -12.85 14.27
N GLN A 80 -0.13 -14.05 14.70
CA GLN A 80 0.04 -14.37 16.11
C GLN A 80 1.31 -15.21 16.34
N SER A 81 1.99 -14.95 17.46
CA SER A 81 3.14 -15.75 17.89
C SER A 81 2.64 -17.04 18.57
N PRO A 82 3.25 -18.22 18.31
CA PRO A 82 2.80 -19.47 18.92
C PRO A 82 2.75 -19.41 20.45
N GLY A 83 1.61 -19.77 21.03
CA GLY A 83 1.42 -19.78 22.48
C GLY A 83 1.21 -18.40 23.12
N ARG A 84 1.08 -17.32 22.32
CA ARG A 84 0.69 -15.98 22.79
C ARG A 84 -0.56 -15.52 22.06
N THR A 85 -1.73 -15.65 22.70
CA THR A 85 -3.02 -15.28 22.12
C THR A 85 -3.73 -14.21 22.97
N ASN A 86 -4.65 -13.46 22.35
CA ASN A 86 -5.61 -12.55 22.98
C ASN A 86 -5.02 -11.35 23.75
N GLY A 87 -3.92 -10.77 23.26
CA GLY A 87 -3.42 -9.49 23.76
C GLY A 87 -4.22 -8.29 23.28
N THR A 88 -3.65 -7.09 23.47
CA THR A 88 -4.24 -5.87 22.90
C THR A 88 -4.26 -5.97 21.38
N VAL A 89 -5.42 -5.70 20.78
CA VAL A 89 -5.60 -5.70 19.33
C VAL A 89 -4.88 -4.50 18.71
N VAL A 90 -4.08 -4.74 17.67
CA VAL A 90 -3.40 -3.70 16.89
C VAL A 90 -3.72 -3.87 15.41
N LEU A 91 -4.33 -2.85 14.80
CA LEU A 91 -4.55 -2.77 13.37
C LEU A 91 -3.41 -1.97 12.71
N LEU A 92 -2.65 -2.62 11.83
CA LEU A 92 -1.61 -2.02 11.00
C LEU A 92 -2.16 -1.76 9.59
N MET A 93 -2.20 -0.48 9.17
CA MET A 93 -2.70 -0.06 7.85
C MET A 93 -1.62 0.55 6.97
N HIS A 94 -1.46 -0.04 5.79
CA HIS A 94 -0.43 0.28 4.81
C HIS A 94 -0.67 1.61 4.06
N GLY A 95 0.34 2.03 3.27
CA GLY A 95 0.32 3.24 2.46
C GLY A 95 -0.30 3.08 1.06
N LEU A 96 -0.19 4.12 0.23
CA LEU A 96 -0.59 4.04 -1.18
C LEU A 96 0.28 3.02 -1.92
N LEU A 97 -0.31 2.18 -2.79
CA LEU A 97 0.35 1.11 -3.55
C LEU A 97 0.98 -0.02 -2.72
N CYS A 98 0.67 -0.07 -1.44
CA CYS A 98 1.20 -1.06 -0.51
C CYS A 98 0.18 -2.16 -0.17
N SER A 99 0.60 -3.12 0.65
CA SER A 99 -0.30 -4.14 1.22
C SER A 99 0.06 -4.44 2.67
N SER A 100 -0.65 -5.39 3.28
CA SER A 100 -0.30 -5.95 4.58
C SER A 100 1.13 -6.49 4.67
N ALA A 101 1.76 -6.86 3.53
CA ALA A 101 3.14 -7.37 3.50
C ALA A 101 4.17 -6.37 4.06
N ASP A 102 3.92 -5.06 3.92
CA ASP A 102 4.81 -3.98 4.38
C ASP A 102 5.22 -4.10 5.85
N TRP A 103 4.36 -4.68 6.67
CA TRP A 103 4.59 -4.87 8.10
C TRP A 103 5.40 -6.12 8.45
N LEU A 104 5.78 -6.92 7.44
CA LEU A 104 6.36 -8.26 7.58
C LEU A 104 7.63 -8.48 6.76
N MET A 105 7.80 -7.79 5.62
CA MET A 105 8.82 -8.10 4.61
C MET A 105 10.27 -8.14 5.12
N ILE A 106 10.62 -7.38 6.16
CA ILE A 106 11.97 -7.35 6.73
C ILE A 106 12.24 -8.47 7.76
N GLY A 107 11.30 -9.41 7.89
CA GLY A 107 11.45 -10.66 8.62
C GLY A 107 11.31 -10.55 10.15
N PRO A 108 11.31 -11.69 10.85
CA PRO A 108 11.22 -11.76 12.31
C PRO A 108 12.34 -10.99 13.01
N GLY A 109 12.05 -10.50 14.23
CA GLY A 109 12.98 -9.67 15.01
C GLY A 109 13.23 -8.26 14.46
N ASN A 110 12.62 -7.90 13.32
CA ASN A 110 12.79 -6.60 12.67
C ASN A 110 11.46 -5.97 12.25
N ALA A 111 10.59 -6.74 11.61
CA ALA A 111 9.33 -6.23 11.08
C ALA A 111 8.33 -5.97 12.22
N LEU A 112 7.64 -4.83 12.16
CA LEU A 112 6.74 -4.39 13.24
C LEU A 112 5.64 -5.42 13.54
N GLY A 113 5.10 -6.09 12.51
CA GLY A 113 4.08 -7.12 12.68
C GLY A 113 4.57 -8.28 13.55
N TYR A 114 5.78 -8.79 13.27
CA TYR A 114 6.38 -9.87 14.06
C TYR A 114 6.79 -9.39 15.46
N LEU A 115 7.38 -8.19 15.59
CA LEU A 115 7.77 -7.64 16.88
C LEU A 115 6.56 -7.48 17.82
N LEU A 116 5.43 -7.01 17.31
CA LEU A 116 4.20 -6.89 18.11
C LEU A 116 3.64 -8.27 18.47
N ALA A 117 3.58 -9.21 17.52
CA ALA A 117 3.11 -10.57 17.79
C ALA A 117 3.97 -11.25 18.86
N ASP A 118 5.29 -11.10 18.80
CA ASP A 118 6.22 -11.63 19.80
C ASP A 118 6.08 -10.94 21.15
N GLN A 119 5.65 -9.68 21.21
CA GLN A 119 5.29 -9.02 22.47
C GLN A 119 3.88 -9.40 22.97
N GLY A 120 3.19 -10.32 22.29
CA GLY A 120 1.89 -10.86 22.70
C GLY A 120 0.70 -10.00 22.30
N TYR A 121 0.85 -9.03 21.40
CA TYR A 121 -0.28 -8.31 20.81
C TYR A 121 -1.05 -9.19 19.83
N ASP A 122 -2.34 -8.92 19.65
CA ASP A 122 -3.15 -9.53 18.60
C ASP A 122 -3.08 -8.66 17.33
N VAL A 123 -2.24 -9.06 16.38
CA VAL A 123 -1.85 -8.22 15.25
C VAL A 123 -2.76 -8.47 14.06
N TRP A 124 -3.41 -7.41 13.59
CA TRP A 124 -4.24 -7.41 12.39
C TRP A 124 -3.63 -6.49 11.34
N LEU A 125 -3.50 -6.99 10.12
CA LEU A 125 -2.91 -6.31 8.98
C LEU A 125 -4.00 -6.06 7.95
N GLY A 126 -4.44 -4.82 7.83
CA GLY A 126 -5.51 -4.49 6.91
C GLY A 126 -5.00 -4.33 5.48
N ASN A 127 -5.91 -4.54 4.52
CA ASN A 127 -5.68 -4.27 3.11
C ASN A 127 -6.80 -3.38 2.58
N ALA A 128 -6.41 -2.28 1.92
CA ALA A 128 -7.37 -1.38 1.29
C ALA A 128 -7.90 -1.97 -0.02
N ARG A 129 -9.14 -1.62 -0.37
CA ARG A 129 -9.78 -1.98 -1.63
C ARG A 129 -8.86 -1.73 -2.85
N GLY A 130 -8.88 -2.67 -3.79
CA GLY A 130 -8.11 -2.61 -5.03
C GLY A 130 -6.64 -3.02 -4.94
N ASN A 131 -6.08 -3.26 -3.76
CA ASN A 131 -4.76 -3.88 -3.68
C ASN A 131 -4.81 -5.40 -3.96
N ARG A 132 -3.64 -6.04 -4.03
CA ARG A 132 -3.43 -7.47 -4.33
C ARG A 132 -4.38 -8.41 -3.58
N TYR A 133 -4.72 -8.10 -2.32
CA TYR A 133 -5.52 -8.96 -1.46
C TYR A 133 -7.00 -8.57 -1.39
N SER A 134 -7.36 -7.37 -1.87
CA SER A 134 -8.72 -6.81 -1.77
C SER A 134 -9.24 -6.31 -3.12
N ARG A 135 -8.98 -7.09 -4.19
CA ARG A 135 -9.43 -6.82 -5.57
C ARG A 135 -10.73 -7.57 -5.91
N HIS A 136 -11.75 -7.44 -5.06
CA HIS A 136 -13.04 -8.10 -5.24
C HIS A 136 -14.23 -7.23 -4.77
N HIS A 137 -15.36 -7.37 -5.45
CA HIS A 137 -16.61 -6.67 -5.15
C HIS A 137 -17.80 -7.59 -5.47
N ASP A 138 -18.88 -7.50 -4.71
CA ASP A 138 -20.04 -8.40 -4.85
C ASP A 138 -20.66 -8.40 -6.25
N THR A 139 -20.71 -7.24 -6.90
CA THR A 139 -21.41 -7.04 -8.18
C THR A 139 -20.58 -6.45 -9.31
N ILE A 140 -19.37 -5.94 -9.03
CA ILE A 140 -18.58 -5.17 -10.00
C ILE A 140 -17.29 -5.95 -10.31
N ASN A 141 -17.12 -6.33 -11.57
CA ASN A 141 -15.88 -6.98 -12.02
C ASN A 141 -14.69 -5.98 -11.92
N PRO A 142 -13.57 -6.33 -11.27
CA PRO A 142 -12.39 -5.48 -11.17
C PRO A 142 -11.71 -5.17 -12.52
N ASP A 143 -12.03 -5.89 -13.59
CA ASP A 143 -11.56 -5.55 -14.94
C ASP A 143 -12.37 -4.40 -15.57
N ASN A 144 -13.48 -3.99 -14.94
CA ASN A 144 -14.25 -2.82 -15.34
C ASN A 144 -13.76 -1.56 -14.61
N ASN A 145 -13.65 -0.44 -15.34
CA ASN A 145 -13.24 0.84 -14.76
C ASN A 145 -14.16 1.34 -13.62
N SER A 146 -15.42 0.90 -13.56
CA SER A 146 -16.33 1.23 -12.45
C SER A 146 -15.85 0.73 -11.09
N PHE A 147 -15.11 -0.39 -11.05
CA PHE A 147 -14.52 -0.93 -9.82
C PHE A 147 -13.49 0.04 -9.22
N TRP A 148 -12.84 0.87 -10.02
CA TRP A 148 -11.73 1.72 -9.59
C TRP A 148 -12.16 3.17 -9.32
N LYS A 149 -13.47 3.43 -9.18
CA LYS A 149 -14.02 4.78 -8.96
C LYS A 149 -13.96 5.25 -7.50
N PHE A 150 -12.96 4.80 -6.75
CA PHE A 150 -12.73 5.16 -5.34
C PHE A 150 -11.39 5.89 -5.17
N SER A 151 -11.25 6.62 -4.08
CA SER A 151 -10.03 7.30 -3.63
C SER A 151 -9.72 6.88 -2.19
N TRP A 152 -8.75 7.55 -1.54
CA TRP A 152 -8.48 7.34 -0.12
C TRP A 152 -9.64 7.78 0.78
N HIS A 153 -10.59 8.57 0.26
CA HIS A 153 -11.78 8.96 1.00
C HIS A 153 -12.69 7.75 1.28
N GLU A 154 -12.99 6.95 0.26
CA GLU A 154 -13.80 5.73 0.44
C GLU A 154 -13.09 4.69 1.32
N ILE A 155 -11.76 4.61 1.28
CA ILE A 155 -10.98 3.76 2.19
C ILE A 155 -11.19 4.20 3.66
N GLY A 156 -11.16 5.50 3.93
CA GLY A 156 -11.45 6.03 5.26
C GLY A 156 -12.91 5.87 5.69
N SER A 157 -13.85 6.12 4.78
CA SER A 157 -15.28 6.14 5.12
C SER A 157 -15.92 4.74 5.19
N TYR A 158 -15.34 3.74 4.51
CA TYR A 158 -15.90 2.39 4.42
C TYR A 158 -14.93 1.29 4.84
N ASP A 159 -13.71 1.24 4.28
CA ASP A 159 -12.80 0.10 4.51
C ASP A 159 -12.34 0.01 5.95
N ILE A 160 -11.83 1.14 6.49
CA ILE A 160 -11.31 1.19 7.86
C ILE A 160 -12.42 0.92 8.89
N PRO A 161 -13.60 1.56 8.81
CA PRO A 161 -14.77 1.24 9.64
C PRO A 161 -15.15 -0.24 9.63
N ALA A 162 -15.36 -0.82 8.44
CA ALA A 162 -15.75 -2.22 8.31
C ALA A 162 -14.67 -3.17 8.84
N THR A 163 -13.40 -2.81 8.67
CA THR A 163 -12.26 -3.55 9.24
C THR A 163 -12.26 -3.50 10.76
N ILE A 164 -12.42 -2.31 11.35
CA ILE A 164 -12.47 -2.14 12.81
C ILE A 164 -13.63 -2.94 13.40
N ASP A 165 -14.82 -2.83 12.83
CA ASP A 165 -16.01 -3.53 13.33
C ASP A 165 -15.84 -5.05 13.27
N TYR A 166 -15.39 -5.57 12.14
CA TYR A 166 -15.13 -6.99 11.99
C TYR A 166 -14.14 -7.49 13.05
N ILE A 167 -13.05 -6.76 13.28
CA ILE A 167 -12.02 -7.15 14.26
C ILE A 167 -12.58 -7.11 15.68
N LEU A 168 -13.28 -6.05 16.07
CA LEU A 168 -13.84 -5.91 17.41
C LEU A 168 -14.92 -6.97 17.68
N ASP A 169 -15.78 -7.26 16.70
CA ASP A 169 -16.78 -8.30 16.80
C ASP A 169 -16.14 -9.69 16.89
N HIS A 170 -15.12 -9.96 16.08
CA HIS A 170 -14.42 -11.25 16.06
C HIS A 170 -13.64 -11.51 17.35
N THR A 171 -12.99 -10.48 17.89
CA THR A 171 -12.11 -10.60 19.07
C THR A 171 -12.87 -10.39 20.39
N GLY A 172 -14.05 -9.77 20.36
CA GLY A 172 -14.80 -9.37 21.55
C GLY A 172 -14.22 -8.15 22.28
N HIS A 173 -13.17 -7.52 21.74
CA HIS A 173 -12.61 -6.30 22.30
C HIS A 173 -13.51 -5.10 21.97
N ARG A 174 -13.53 -4.10 22.86
CA ARG A 174 -14.28 -2.86 22.63
C ARG A 174 -13.51 -1.80 21.85
N ARG A 175 -12.18 -1.86 21.88
CA ARG A 175 -11.27 -0.89 21.28
C ARG A 175 -9.99 -1.56 20.81
N LEU A 176 -9.33 -0.97 19.82
CA LEU A 176 -8.04 -1.42 19.30
C LEU A 176 -7.03 -0.26 19.18
N GLN A 177 -5.74 -0.57 19.08
CA GLN A 177 -4.74 0.41 18.65
C GLN A 177 -4.67 0.44 17.13
N TYR A 178 -4.49 1.63 16.56
CA TYR A 178 -4.28 1.81 15.13
C TYR A 178 -2.85 2.29 14.87
N VAL A 179 -2.19 1.70 13.87
CA VAL A 179 -0.93 2.19 13.31
C VAL A 179 -1.12 2.38 11.82
N GLY A 180 -0.95 3.60 11.33
CA GLY A 180 -1.03 3.91 9.91
C GLY A 180 0.31 4.35 9.35
N HIS A 181 0.65 3.90 8.16
CA HIS A 181 1.77 4.44 7.38
C HIS A 181 1.24 5.19 6.14
N SER A 182 1.74 6.40 5.89
CA SER A 182 1.41 7.18 4.68
C SER A 182 -0.11 7.27 4.48
N GLN A 183 -0.68 6.77 3.38
CA GLN A 183 -2.12 6.75 3.14
C GLN A 183 -2.94 6.06 4.25
N GLY A 184 -2.37 5.11 4.98
CA GLY A 184 -3.04 4.53 6.15
C GLY A 184 -3.37 5.58 7.21
N THR A 185 -2.51 6.60 7.36
CA THR A 185 -2.81 7.75 8.22
C THR A 185 -3.91 8.63 7.63
N THR A 186 -3.87 8.89 6.33
CA THR A 186 -4.88 9.68 5.60
C THR A 186 -6.27 9.07 5.76
N GLY A 187 -6.37 7.75 5.55
CA GLY A 187 -7.62 6.99 5.73
C GLY A 187 -8.13 7.08 7.18
N PHE A 188 -7.23 6.98 8.17
CA PHE A 188 -7.61 7.18 9.58
C PHE A 188 -8.18 8.58 9.82
N PHE A 189 -7.53 9.64 9.30
CA PHE A 189 -8.01 11.02 9.49
C PHE A 189 -9.33 11.30 8.77
N VAL A 190 -9.57 10.67 7.62
CA VAL A 190 -10.91 10.68 7.00
C VAL A 190 -11.91 10.04 7.94
N MET A 191 -11.69 8.78 8.36
CA MET A 191 -12.60 8.06 9.25
C MET A 191 -12.90 8.84 10.54
N ALA A 192 -11.87 9.33 11.22
CA ALA A 192 -11.99 10.03 12.48
C ALA A 192 -12.76 11.37 12.37
N SER A 193 -12.79 11.99 11.18
CA SER A 193 -13.48 13.25 10.93
C SER A 193 -14.88 13.08 10.33
N THR A 194 -15.09 12.07 9.48
CA THR A 194 -16.39 11.82 8.82
C THR A 194 -17.27 10.83 9.58
N ARG A 195 -16.68 10.01 10.46
CA ARG A 195 -17.33 8.99 11.28
C ARG A 195 -16.84 9.07 12.73
N PRO A 196 -17.10 10.19 13.44
CA PRO A 196 -16.53 10.45 14.76
C PRO A 196 -16.92 9.40 15.81
N GLU A 197 -17.98 8.63 15.61
CA GLU A 197 -18.37 7.50 16.47
C GLU A 197 -17.29 6.39 16.55
N TYR A 198 -16.41 6.29 15.55
CA TYR A 198 -15.29 5.34 15.59
C TYR A 198 -14.14 5.81 16.48
N ASN A 199 -14.07 7.09 16.85
CA ASN A 199 -13.03 7.58 17.76
C ASN A 199 -13.10 6.86 19.13
N ASP A 200 -14.31 6.50 19.58
CA ASP A 200 -14.53 5.74 20.81
C ASP A 200 -14.02 4.29 20.73
N LYS A 201 -13.77 3.77 19.51
CA LYS A 201 -13.24 2.43 19.23
C LYS A 201 -11.72 2.39 19.17
N ILE A 202 -11.04 3.54 19.28
CA ILE A 202 -9.58 3.64 19.15
C ILE A 202 -8.95 3.91 20.52
N ILE A 203 -7.96 3.10 20.90
CA ILE A 203 -7.15 3.32 22.10
C ILE A 203 -6.14 4.44 21.85
N GLN A 204 -5.40 4.32 20.74
CA GLN A 204 -4.38 5.27 20.29
C GLN A 204 -4.16 5.11 18.79
N MET A 205 -3.85 6.22 18.12
CA MET A 205 -3.39 6.25 16.74
C MET A 205 -1.89 6.60 16.67
N ASN A 206 -1.11 5.71 16.05
CA ASN A 206 0.30 5.93 15.73
C ASN A 206 0.45 6.24 14.24
N ALA A 207 0.76 7.49 13.91
CA ALA A 207 0.86 7.97 12.53
C ALA A 207 2.31 8.01 12.04
N LEU A 208 2.68 7.11 11.13
CA LEU A 208 4.01 7.03 10.52
C LEU A 208 3.99 7.70 9.13
N ALA A 209 4.82 8.72 8.95
CA ALA A 209 4.87 9.54 7.73
C ALA A 209 3.47 10.05 7.28
N PRO A 210 2.75 10.81 8.13
CA PRO A 210 1.38 11.20 7.84
C PRO A 210 1.25 12.10 6.61
N ALA A 211 0.24 11.82 5.77
CA ALA A 211 -0.08 12.60 4.57
C ALA A 211 -1.50 13.20 4.70
N VAL A 212 -1.58 14.50 5.02
CA VAL A 212 -2.85 15.22 5.30
C VAL A 212 -2.90 16.61 4.69
N PHE A 213 -1.78 17.34 4.78
CA PHE A 213 -1.61 18.63 4.08
C PHE A 213 -0.32 18.55 3.28
N MET A 214 -0.44 18.53 1.95
CA MET A 214 0.70 18.23 1.07
C MET A 214 1.25 19.43 0.28
N GLY A 215 0.87 20.68 0.62
CA GLY A 215 1.32 21.87 -0.11
C GLY A 215 2.84 22.14 -0.05
N ASN A 216 3.53 21.56 0.94
CA ASN A 216 5.00 21.65 1.05
C ASN A 216 5.73 20.41 0.51
N MET A 217 5.06 19.56 -0.27
CA MET A 217 5.64 18.35 -0.83
C MET A 217 6.87 18.65 -1.70
N LYS A 218 8.02 18.04 -1.38
CA LYS A 218 9.29 18.27 -2.08
C LYS A 218 9.61 17.23 -3.15
N SER A 219 8.92 16.08 -3.18
CA SER A 219 9.18 15.02 -4.17
C SER A 219 9.08 15.58 -5.60
N PRO A 220 10.17 15.54 -6.40
CA PRO A 220 10.17 16.07 -7.76
C PRO A 220 9.13 15.40 -8.64
N LEU A 221 8.94 14.08 -8.48
CA LEU A 221 7.98 13.30 -9.24
C LEU A 221 6.54 13.71 -8.90
N LEU A 222 6.20 13.80 -7.61
CA LEU A 222 4.86 14.23 -7.19
C LEU A 222 4.56 15.67 -7.65
N ARG A 223 5.52 16.59 -7.56
CA ARG A 223 5.39 17.97 -8.06
C ARG A 223 5.32 18.07 -9.59
N PHE A 224 5.91 17.11 -10.30
CA PHE A 224 5.78 17.04 -11.75
C PHE A 224 4.37 16.55 -12.13
N MET A 225 3.88 15.49 -11.49
CA MET A 225 2.54 14.95 -11.74
C MET A 225 1.43 15.98 -11.51
N THR A 226 1.58 16.87 -10.52
CA THR A 226 0.58 17.94 -10.29
C THR A 226 0.42 18.89 -11.48
N LYS A 227 1.48 19.12 -12.27
CA LYS A 227 1.42 19.98 -13.47
C LYS A 227 0.57 19.38 -14.58
N PHE A 228 0.47 18.05 -14.62
CA PHE A 228 -0.30 17.33 -15.62
C PHE A 228 -1.67 16.91 -15.13
N LEU A 229 -2.08 17.25 -13.91
CA LEU A 229 -3.34 16.81 -13.30
C LEU A 229 -4.55 16.88 -14.23
N LYS A 230 -4.77 18.02 -14.88
CA LYS A 230 -5.92 18.18 -15.80
C LYS A 230 -5.80 17.28 -17.02
N THR A 231 -4.60 17.16 -17.58
CA THR A 231 -4.33 16.27 -18.71
C THR A 231 -4.41 14.80 -18.29
N LEU A 232 -3.92 14.46 -17.10
CA LEU A 232 -3.87 13.13 -16.54
C LEU A 232 -5.29 12.66 -16.18
N ASP A 233 -6.11 13.48 -15.53
CA ASP A 233 -7.51 13.18 -15.23
C ASP A 233 -8.32 12.98 -16.52
N ILE A 234 -8.11 13.82 -17.53
CA ILE A 234 -8.72 13.67 -18.87
C ILE A 234 -8.22 12.40 -19.56
N LEU A 235 -6.92 12.14 -19.61
CA LEU A 235 -6.34 10.97 -20.28
C LEU A 235 -6.75 9.67 -19.56
N LEU A 236 -6.78 9.63 -18.23
CA LEU A 236 -7.19 8.46 -17.46
C LEU A 236 -8.69 8.19 -17.59
N ALA A 237 -9.51 9.25 -17.60
CA ALA A 237 -10.93 9.14 -17.90
C ALA A 237 -11.20 8.69 -19.35
N MET A 238 -10.37 9.10 -20.32
CA MET A 238 -10.50 8.72 -21.73
C MET A 238 -9.92 7.32 -22.06
N PHE A 239 -8.82 6.92 -21.44
CA PHE A 239 -8.15 5.64 -21.70
C PHE A 239 -8.56 4.51 -20.74
N GLY A 240 -9.40 4.81 -19.74
CA GLY A 240 -10.04 3.79 -18.90
C GLY A 240 -9.09 3.05 -17.95
N VAL A 241 -7.92 3.63 -17.63
CA VAL A 241 -6.95 3.03 -16.70
C VAL A 241 -7.39 3.30 -15.27
N GLY A 242 -8.33 2.47 -14.79
CA GLY A 242 -8.80 2.51 -13.40
C GLY A 242 -7.77 1.95 -12.41
N GLU A 243 -7.15 0.83 -12.78
CA GLU A 243 -6.13 0.16 -11.97
C GLU A 243 -4.74 0.74 -12.24
N PHE A 244 -4.05 1.13 -11.17
CA PHE A 244 -2.71 1.70 -11.23
C PHE A 244 -1.69 0.80 -10.52
N MET A 245 -0.68 0.37 -11.29
CA MET A 245 0.46 -0.44 -10.85
C MET A 245 0.07 -1.67 -10.00
N PRO A 246 -0.69 -2.63 -10.55
CA PRO A 246 -1.02 -3.87 -9.85
C PRO A 246 0.21 -4.74 -9.63
N ASN A 247 0.20 -5.57 -8.57
CA ASN A 247 1.25 -6.56 -8.38
C ASN A 247 1.18 -7.63 -9.46
N GLN A 248 2.32 -7.96 -10.08
CA GLN A 248 2.41 -9.03 -11.08
C GLN A 248 3.55 -9.98 -10.68
N PRO A 249 3.38 -11.31 -10.81
CA PRO A 249 4.42 -12.28 -10.44
C PRO A 249 5.78 -12.01 -11.12
N ILE A 250 5.75 -11.47 -12.34
CA ILE A 250 6.96 -11.14 -13.12
C ILE A 250 7.79 -10.00 -12.51
N LEU A 251 7.20 -9.13 -11.68
CA LEU A 251 7.91 -7.99 -11.09
C LEU A 251 9.05 -8.45 -10.19
N HIS A 252 8.84 -9.52 -9.42
CA HIS A 252 9.88 -10.10 -8.59
C HIS A 252 11.06 -10.63 -9.41
N GLU A 253 10.79 -11.32 -10.53
CA GLU A 253 11.85 -11.83 -11.41
C GLU A 253 12.64 -10.70 -12.07
N ILE A 254 11.95 -9.66 -12.55
CA ILE A 254 12.60 -8.47 -13.09
C ILE A 254 13.48 -7.83 -12.01
N ALA A 255 12.96 -7.65 -10.79
CA ALA A 255 13.66 -7.03 -9.68
C ALA A 255 14.95 -7.78 -9.29
N LYS A 256 14.96 -9.11 -9.33
CA LYS A 256 16.19 -9.89 -9.10
C LYS A 256 17.32 -9.52 -10.06
N HIS A 257 16.98 -9.18 -11.31
CA HIS A 257 17.96 -8.81 -12.32
C HIS A 257 18.35 -7.32 -12.28
N ILE A 258 17.40 -6.42 -12.04
CA ILE A 258 17.63 -4.97 -12.10
C ILE A 258 17.93 -4.32 -10.73
N CYS A 259 17.71 -5.04 -9.63
CA CYS A 259 17.98 -4.61 -8.25
C CYS A 259 19.09 -5.41 -7.54
N PRO A 260 20.24 -5.76 -8.15
CA PRO A 260 21.23 -6.60 -7.50
C PRO A 260 21.78 -5.94 -6.21
N PRO A 261 21.82 -6.66 -5.07
CA PRO A 261 22.14 -6.08 -3.77
C PRO A 261 23.60 -5.60 -3.67
N ASN A 262 24.49 -6.17 -4.49
CA ASN A 262 25.90 -5.82 -4.54
C ASN A 262 26.23 -4.69 -5.54
N SER A 263 25.23 -4.08 -6.18
CA SER A 263 25.47 -2.98 -7.11
C SER A 263 25.77 -1.69 -6.37
N THR A 264 26.82 -0.99 -6.80
CA THR A 264 27.12 0.37 -6.34
C THR A 264 26.06 1.38 -6.80
N VAL A 265 25.30 1.07 -7.86
CA VAL A 265 24.17 1.85 -8.37
C VAL A 265 22.96 0.93 -8.48
N ASN A 266 22.07 0.97 -7.49
CA ASN A 266 20.85 0.17 -7.49
C ASN A 266 19.67 1.01 -8.00
N MET A 267 19.27 0.77 -9.25
CA MET A 267 18.19 1.53 -9.92
C MET A 267 16.87 1.45 -9.15
N CYS A 268 16.62 0.35 -8.46
CA CYS A 268 15.41 0.14 -7.67
C CYS A 268 15.43 0.99 -6.39
N ALA A 269 16.58 1.09 -5.73
CA ALA A 269 16.74 2.02 -4.63
C ALA A 269 16.58 3.48 -5.08
N HIS A 270 17.11 3.84 -6.26
CA HIS A 270 16.90 5.18 -6.83
C HIS A 270 15.42 5.49 -7.09
N LEU A 271 14.66 4.54 -7.65
CA LEU A 271 13.23 4.68 -7.87
C LEU A 271 12.48 4.92 -6.55
N LEU A 272 12.81 4.14 -5.51
CA LEU A 272 12.26 4.33 -4.17
C LEU A 272 12.63 5.71 -3.60
N PHE A 273 13.88 6.16 -3.75
CA PHE A 273 14.31 7.47 -3.26
C PHE A 273 13.67 8.65 -3.99
N LEU A 274 13.32 8.51 -5.26
CA LEU A 274 12.55 9.52 -6.00
C LEU A 274 11.13 9.67 -5.46
N LEU A 275 10.54 8.57 -4.99
CA LEU A 275 9.17 8.53 -4.46
C LEU A 275 9.11 8.94 -2.98
N ALA A 276 9.94 8.31 -2.13
CA ALA A 276 9.85 8.36 -0.68
C ALA A 276 10.93 9.26 -0.01
N GLY A 277 11.89 9.76 -0.79
CA GLY A 277 13.00 10.57 -0.29
C GLY A 277 14.32 9.81 -0.20
N TYR A 278 15.43 10.53 -0.38
CA TYR A 278 16.78 9.95 -0.46
C TYR A 278 17.37 9.66 0.93
N ASN A 279 17.61 8.39 1.24
CA ASN A 279 18.31 7.97 2.46
C ASN A 279 19.01 6.60 2.30
N PRO A 280 20.13 6.54 1.55
CA PRO A 280 20.85 5.29 1.29
C PRO A 280 21.43 4.62 2.53
N SER A 281 21.72 5.38 3.59
CA SER A 281 22.25 4.82 4.85
C SER A 281 21.24 4.00 5.65
N GLN A 282 19.95 4.15 5.36
CA GLN A 282 18.85 3.47 6.07
C GLN A 282 18.17 2.41 5.21
N MET A 283 18.74 2.06 4.06
CA MET A 283 18.21 1.06 3.16
C MET A 283 19.23 -0.08 3.02
N ASP A 284 18.84 -1.29 3.41
CA ASP A 284 19.61 -2.50 3.11
C ASP A 284 19.29 -2.94 1.68
N PRO A 285 20.23 -2.90 0.71
CA PRO A 285 19.97 -3.32 -0.65
C PRO A 285 19.50 -4.78 -0.78
N ALA A 286 19.78 -5.63 0.22
CA ALA A 286 19.33 -7.02 0.25
C ALA A 286 17.79 -7.16 0.31
N ILE A 287 17.07 -6.15 0.83
CA ILE A 287 15.61 -6.20 0.91
C ILE A 287 14.93 -5.89 -0.43
N LEU A 288 15.63 -5.26 -1.37
CA LEU A 288 14.98 -4.71 -2.57
C LEU A 288 14.27 -5.78 -3.41
N PRO A 289 14.83 -6.98 -3.68
CA PRO A 289 14.11 -8.02 -4.41
C PRO A 289 12.83 -8.50 -3.70
N VAL A 290 12.83 -8.52 -2.36
CA VAL A 290 11.65 -8.86 -1.55
C VAL A 290 10.62 -7.74 -1.66
N LEU A 291 11.06 -6.49 -1.43
CA LEU A 291 10.21 -5.29 -1.52
C LEU A 291 9.49 -5.21 -2.86
N PHE A 292 10.20 -5.35 -3.97
CA PHE A 292 9.61 -5.28 -5.32
C PHE A 292 8.77 -6.50 -5.70
N GLY A 293 8.86 -7.61 -4.94
CA GLY A 293 7.93 -8.73 -5.08
C GLY A 293 6.54 -8.42 -4.50
N HIS A 294 6.46 -7.56 -3.49
CA HIS A 294 5.21 -7.18 -2.82
C HIS A 294 4.68 -5.80 -3.20
N THR A 295 5.57 -4.87 -3.59
CA THR A 295 5.25 -3.49 -3.94
C THR A 295 5.68 -3.19 -5.38
N PRO A 296 4.82 -2.59 -6.22
CA PRO A 296 3.49 -2.11 -5.91
C PRO A 296 2.45 -3.25 -5.79
N ALA A 297 1.43 -3.01 -4.97
CA ALA A 297 0.34 -3.93 -4.68
C ALA A 297 -0.96 -3.60 -5.44
N GLY A 298 -1.01 -2.50 -6.19
CA GLY A 298 -2.22 -2.00 -6.86
C GLY A 298 -2.93 -0.89 -6.09
N SER A 299 -3.54 0.04 -6.83
CA SER A 299 -4.37 1.14 -6.31
C SER A 299 -5.31 1.66 -7.40
N ALA A 300 -6.33 2.44 -7.04
CA ALA A 300 -7.11 3.19 -8.01
C ALA A 300 -6.34 4.44 -8.46
N THR A 301 -6.36 4.74 -9.76
CA THR A 301 -5.72 5.96 -10.27
C THR A 301 -6.35 7.23 -9.69
N LYS A 302 -7.63 7.19 -9.33
CA LYS A 302 -8.33 8.28 -8.66
C LYS A 302 -7.69 8.64 -7.29
N GLN A 303 -7.01 7.72 -6.61
CA GLN A 303 -6.23 8.06 -5.40
C GLN A 303 -5.08 9.02 -5.72
N LEU A 304 -4.38 8.81 -6.84
CA LEU A 304 -3.26 9.66 -7.24
C LEU A 304 -3.74 11.05 -7.64
N VAL A 305 -4.84 11.13 -8.39
CA VAL A 305 -5.47 12.39 -8.74
C VAL A 305 -5.90 13.14 -7.48
N HIS A 306 -6.48 12.44 -6.50
CA HIS A 306 -6.92 13.05 -5.25
C HIS A 306 -5.75 13.66 -4.45
N TYR A 307 -4.63 12.94 -4.29
CA TYR A 307 -3.44 13.51 -3.64
C TYR A 307 -2.86 14.69 -4.40
N ALA A 308 -2.90 14.64 -5.72
CA ALA A 308 -2.39 15.73 -6.53
C ALA A 308 -3.30 16.98 -6.42
N GLN A 309 -4.63 16.80 -6.27
CA GLN A 309 -5.54 17.90 -5.87
C GLN A 309 -5.12 18.50 -4.52
N GLU A 310 -4.84 17.66 -3.52
CA GLU A 310 -4.40 18.10 -2.18
C GLU A 310 -3.06 18.85 -2.20
N VAL A 311 -2.10 18.43 -3.04
CA VAL A 311 -0.83 19.17 -3.22
C VAL A 311 -1.09 20.57 -3.81
N LEU A 312 -2.07 20.72 -4.71
CA LEU A 312 -2.40 22.01 -5.30
C LEU A 312 -3.22 22.90 -4.37
N SER A 313 -4.22 22.34 -3.69
CA SER A 313 -5.10 23.12 -2.81
C SER A 313 -4.49 23.39 -1.44
N ASN A 314 -3.56 22.53 -1.00
CA ASN A 314 -3.04 22.46 0.37
C ASN A 314 -4.17 22.36 1.41
N ARG A 315 -5.26 21.67 1.06
CA ARG A 315 -6.39 21.42 1.95
C ARG A 315 -6.67 19.93 2.01
N PHE A 316 -6.98 19.43 3.20
CA PHE A 316 -7.50 18.09 3.38
C PHE A 316 -9.01 18.10 3.10
N GLU A 317 -9.39 17.76 1.88
CA GLU A 317 -10.76 17.89 1.39
C GLU A 317 -11.21 16.66 0.60
N MET A 318 -12.51 16.54 0.32
CA MET A 318 -13.04 15.46 -0.51
C MET A 318 -12.63 15.64 -1.98
N TYR A 319 -12.74 14.56 -2.75
CA TYR A 319 -12.36 14.54 -4.17
C TYR A 319 -13.10 15.60 -4.96
N ASP A 320 -12.37 16.46 -5.67
CA ASP A 320 -12.96 17.45 -6.57
C ASP A 320 -13.31 16.78 -7.91
N TYR A 321 -14.61 16.57 -8.18
CA TYR A 321 -15.12 16.01 -9.44
C TYR A 321 -15.31 17.06 -10.54
N GLY A 322 -14.89 18.30 -10.31
CA GLY A 322 -15.10 19.46 -11.16
C GLY A 322 -16.45 20.15 -10.93
N LYS A 323 -16.56 21.38 -11.47
CA LYS A 323 -17.70 22.30 -11.26
C LYS A 323 -19.09 21.69 -11.51
N VAL A 324 -19.21 20.78 -12.47
CA VAL A 324 -20.50 20.21 -12.88
C VAL A 324 -20.96 19.09 -11.96
N LYS A 325 -20.03 18.39 -11.30
CA LYS A 325 -20.35 17.24 -10.43
C LYS A 325 -20.31 17.57 -8.93
N ASN A 326 -19.67 18.68 -8.55
CA ASN A 326 -19.61 19.15 -7.17
C ASN A 326 -20.76 20.11 -6.81
N VAL A 327 -21.93 19.96 -7.44
CA VAL A 327 -23.11 20.83 -7.21
C VAL A 327 -23.96 20.25 -6.10
#